data_AF-A0A8J6BL24-F1
#
_entry.id   AF-A0A8J6BL24-F1
#
_cell.length_a   1.000
_cell.length_b   1.000
_cell.length_c   1.000
_cell.angle_alpha   90.00
_cell.angle_beta   90.00
_cell.angle_gamma   90.00
#
_symmetry.space_group_name_H-M   'P 1'
#
loop_
_entity.id
_entity.type
_entity.pdbx_description
1 polymer ?
#
loop_
_entity_poly.entity_id
_entity_poly.type
_entity_poly.pdbx_seq_one_letter_code
_entity_poly.pdbx_strand_id
1 'polypeptide(L)'
;MEELHKELTEKEAKLRRVQEDLSRRDKDHVSDASIQSLRSMVMSLQKENSDLKIEKNRLEADLMSKKSPLQTNDSDTSNDNKISDVEKVKEEMASLKKTLHDVSHERDKALQDLARLKQHLLDKDLEDQEKMDEDNNLIEELRAICGQQRAHIVQVERALKFEMSKQEESKKIINEEHQRSNEQITDLKYKLGNCMNALESKNLELLNLQTALGQYYAENEAKERLGGDLAMAREELAKMSESLKVANQAIEISSREKEEIAAKRSQAERMLAEGTRSMQKLEDDNSRLRRALEQSMTTLNRMSLDSDNSVDRRIVIKLLVTYIQRNHSKEVLDLMVRMLGFSEEDKQRIGSAQSNAGRGVVRGVLGLPGRLVGGIVGGNSAGMPSKASQDNQSFADLWVDFLVKETEEREKREASEAGKLPEEENQTGSTSSNASSAQPAVHISSQAPGTSTNQHMFDRPYSEFATVPLTSSTYASTQAALSRPPLR
;
A
#
# COMPACT_ATOMS: atom_id res chain seq x y z
N MET A 1 -14.36 5.71 -28.28
CA MET A 1 -13.28 4.77 -27.91
C MET A 1 -13.47 3.42 -28.60
N GLU A 2 -14.60 2.73 -28.40
CA GLU A 2 -14.88 1.44 -29.06
C GLU A 2 -14.78 1.49 -30.59
N GLU A 3 -15.34 2.53 -31.23
CA GLU A 3 -15.25 2.75 -32.68
C GLU A 3 -13.78 2.79 -33.17
N LEU A 4 -12.91 3.54 -32.49
CA LEU A 4 -11.48 3.63 -32.81
C LEU A 4 -10.75 2.29 -32.58
N HIS A 5 -11.17 1.50 -31.59
CA HIS A 5 -10.58 0.19 -31.34
C HIS A 5 -11.02 -0.84 -32.41
N LYS A 6 -12.25 -0.72 -32.90
CA LYS A 6 -12.77 -1.48 -34.05
C LYS A 6 -12.07 -1.09 -35.36
N GLU A 7 -11.85 0.20 -35.61
CA GLU A 7 -11.06 0.66 -36.75
C GLU A 7 -9.59 0.20 -36.67
N LEU A 8 -8.96 0.27 -35.49
CA LEU A 8 -7.60 -0.20 -35.28
C LEU A 8 -7.46 -1.70 -35.57
N THR A 9 -8.34 -2.53 -34.99
CA THR A 9 -8.34 -3.98 -35.23
C THR A 9 -8.65 -4.34 -36.69
N GLU A 10 -9.52 -3.58 -37.37
CA GLU A 10 -9.76 -3.75 -38.81
C GLU A 10 -8.52 -3.36 -39.65
N LYS A 11 -7.81 -2.29 -39.28
CA LYS A 11 -6.56 -1.85 -39.93
C LYS A 11 -5.43 -2.86 -39.72
N GLU A 12 -5.28 -3.40 -38.52
CA GLU A 12 -4.33 -4.49 -38.23
C GLU A 12 -4.64 -5.76 -39.04
N ALA A 13 -5.92 -6.14 -39.14
CA ALA A 13 -6.34 -7.27 -39.96
C ALA A 13 -6.05 -7.06 -41.46
N LYS A 14 -6.26 -5.83 -41.97
CA LYS A 14 -5.90 -5.45 -43.35
C LYS A 14 -4.39 -5.47 -43.57
N LEU A 15 -3.60 -4.95 -42.62
CA LEU A 15 -2.13 -4.93 -42.71
C LEU A 15 -1.56 -6.36 -42.70
N ARG A 16 -2.06 -7.23 -41.83
CA ARG A 16 -1.69 -8.65 -41.79
C ARG A 16 -1.99 -9.36 -43.12
N ARG A 17 -3.18 -9.13 -43.69
CA ARG A 17 -3.58 -9.69 -45.00
C ARG A 17 -2.70 -9.18 -46.15
N VAL A 18 -2.38 -7.88 -46.18
CA VAL A 18 -1.45 -7.30 -47.17
C VAL A 18 -0.03 -7.87 -47.03
N GLN A 19 0.43 -8.14 -45.80
CA GLN A 19 1.75 -8.73 -45.57
C GLN A 19 1.81 -10.23 -45.94
N GLU A 20 0.72 -10.97 -45.75
CA GLU A 20 0.56 -12.34 -46.27
C GLU A 20 0.53 -12.35 -47.81
N ASP A 21 -0.18 -11.41 -48.44
CA ASP A 21 -0.22 -11.25 -49.89
C ASP A 21 1.15 -10.86 -50.47
N LEU A 22 1.93 -10.00 -49.80
CA LEU A 22 3.31 -9.70 -50.18
C LEU A 22 4.21 -10.93 -50.05
N SER A 23 4.13 -11.68 -48.94
CA SER A 23 4.93 -12.90 -48.77
C SER A 23 4.57 -14.00 -49.78
N ARG A 24 3.32 -14.07 -50.24
CA ARG A 24 2.91 -14.89 -51.39
C ARG A 24 3.53 -14.37 -52.68
N ARG A 25 3.36 -13.07 -52.98
CA ARG A 25 3.86 -12.46 -54.22
C ARG A 25 5.38 -12.53 -54.35
N ASP A 26 6.12 -12.44 -53.25
CA ASP A 26 7.58 -12.62 -53.23
C ASP A 26 7.96 -14.08 -53.53
N LYS A 27 7.23 -15.06 -52.98
CA LYS A 27 7.42 -16.48 -53.33
C LYS A 27 7.07 -16.77 -54.79
N ASP A 28 6.02 -16.13 -55.30
CA ASP A 28 5.59 -16.26 -56.70
C ASP A 28 6.56 -15.54 -57.66
N HIS A 29 7.15 -14.41 -57.27
CA HIS A 29 8.26 -13.76 -58.02
C HIS A 29 9.56 -14.57 -57.98
N VAL A 30 9.76 -15.37 -56.92
CA VAL A 30 10.81 -16.39 -56.79
C VAL A 30 10.38 -17.72 -57.45
N SER A 31 9.38 -17.71 -58.34
CA SER A 31 9.16 -18.79 -59.31
C SER A 31 10.28 -18.82 -60.35
N ASP A 32 11.44 -19.31 -59.90
CA ASP A 32 12.66 -19.52 -60.66
C ASP A 32 12.39 -20.27 -61.97
N ALA A 33 11.34 -21.11 -62.01
CA ALA A 33 10.81 -21.77 -63.21
C ALA A 33 10.60 -20.83 -64.43
N SER A 34 10.02 -19.64 -64.25
CA SER A 34 9.78 -18.72 -65.38
C SER A 34 11.09 -18.07 -65.87
N ILE A 35 12.00 -17.74 -64.96
CA ILE A 35 13.30 -17.14 -65.27
C ILE A 35 14.24 -18.20 -65.88
N GLN A 36 14.23 -19.42 -65.37
CA GLN A 36 14.94 -20.59 -65.92
C GLN A 36 14.40 -20.97 -67.31
N SER A 37 13.08 -20.95 -67.51
CA SER A 37 12.47 -21.17 -68.83
C SER A 37 12.95 -20.13 -69.85
N LEU A 38 12.93 -18.84 -69.49
CA LEU A 38 13.43 -17.77 -70.35
C LEU A 38 14.93 -17.91 -70.64
N ARG A 39 15.75 -18.27 -69.65
CA ARG A 39 17.19 -18.56 -69.83
C ARG A 39 17.42 -19.75 -70.75
N SER A 40 16.63 -20.82 -70.62
CA SER A 40 16.70 -22.00 -71.50
C SER A 40 16.33 -21.64 -72.94
N MET A 41 15.32 -20.79 -73.14
CA MET A 41 14.92 -20.30 -74.46
C MET A 41 16.02 -19.44 -75.11
N VAL A 42 16.66 -18.54 -74.36
CA VAL A 42 17.79 -17.73 -74.83
C VAL A 42 18.98 -18.60 -75.24
N MET A 43 19.32 -19.63 -74.45
CA MET A 43 20.37 -20.59 -74.80
C MET A 43 20.08 -21.35 -76.09
N SER A 44 18.82 -21.78 -76.29
CA SER A 44 18.39 -22.45 -77.53
C SER A 44 18.50 -21.54 -78.75
N LEU A 45 18.02 -20.29 -78.64
CA LEU A 45 18.10 -19.30 -79.73
C LEU A 45 19.54 -18.90 -80.06
N GLN A 46 20.43 -18.81 -79.05
CA GLN A 46 21.85 -18.57 -79.29
C GLN A 46 22.51 -19.71 -80.07
N LYS A 47 22.16 -20.96 -79.76
CA LYS A 47 22.64 -22.13 -80.50
C LYS A 47 22.15 -22.10 -81.95
N GLU A 48 20.85 -21.94 -82.17
CA GLU A 48 20.25 -21.89 -83.51
C GLU A 48 20.86 -20.75 -84.37
N ASN A 49 21.09 -19.57 -83.79
CA ASN A 49 21.74 -18.46 -84.47
C ASN A 49 23.21 -18.77 -84.85
N SER A 50 23.91 -19.58 -84.05
CA SER A 50 25.25 -20.06 -84.41
C SER A 50 25.22 -21.09 -85.55
N ASP A 51 24.24 -22.00 -85.55
CA ASP A 51 24.05 -23.02 -86.59
C ASP A 51 23.65 -22.37 -87.94
N LEU A 52 22.70 -21.41 -87.92
CA LEU A 52 22.29 -20.63 -89.09
C LEU A 52 23.44 -19.80 -89.68
N LYS A 53 24.34 -19.28 -88.83
CA LYS A 53 25.52 -18.53 -89.29
C LYS A 53 26.52 -19.44 -90.01
N ILE A 54 26.64 -20.70 -89.61
CA ILE A 54 27.49 -21.69 -90.30
C ILE A 54 26.89 -22.02 -91.68
N GLU A 55 25.60 -22.32 -91.75
CA GLU A 55 24.97 -22.73 -93.02
C GLU A 55 24.83 -21.56 -94.01
N LYS A 56 24.66 -20.31 -93.53
CA LYS A 56 24.78 -19.12 -94.38
C LYS A 56 26.14 -19.07 -95.11
N ASN A 57 27.24 -19.23 -94.37
CA ASN A 57 28.59 -19.17 -94.95
C ASN A 57 28.81 -20.28 -96.00
N ARG A 58 28.17 -21.44 -95.81
CA ARG A 58 28.20 -22.55 -96.76
C ARG A 58 27.45 -22.23 -98.07
N LEU A 59 26.23 -21.71 -97.96
CA LEU A 59 25.43 -21.32 -99.14
C LEU A 59 26.08 -20.16 -99.92
N GLU A 60 26.74 -19.24 -99.22
CA GLU A 60 27.50 -18.14 -99.84
C GLU A 60 28.69 -18.66 -100.66
N ALA A 61 29.37 -19.71 -100.19
CA ALA A 61 30.43 -20.40 -100.95
C ALA A 61 29.88 -21.14 -102.20
N ASP A 62 28.76 -21.85 -102.07
CA ASP A 62 28.12 -22.54 -103.19
C ASP A 62 27.65 -21.56 -104.29
N LEU A 63 27.12 -20.39 -103.90
CA LEU A 63 26.63 -19.38 -104.85
C LEU A 63 27.77 -18.74 -105.66
N MET A 64 28.95 -18.56 -105.06
CA MET A 64 30.16 -18.09 -105.74
C MET A 64 30.71 -19.09 -106.77
N SER A 65 30.35 -20.38 -106.68
CA SER A 65 30.83 -21.43 -107.61
C SER A 65 30.11 -21.50 -108.96
N LYS A 66 28.92 -20.90 -109.10
CA LYS A 66 27.98 -21.17 -110.21
C LYS A 66 27.93 -20.11 -111.33
N LYS A 67 28.88 -19.18 -111.43
CA LYS A 67 28.78 -18.01 -112.33
C LYS A 67 29.84 -17.97 -113.45
N SER A 68 29.52 -18.51 -114.63
CA SER A 68 30.16 -18.14 -115.91
C SER A 68 29.27 -18.49 -117.13
N PRO A 69 29.19 -17.68 -118.23
CA PRO A 69 28.18 -17.83 -119.29
C PRO A 69 28.71 -17.99 -120.75
N LEU A 70 27.84 -18.44 -121.66
CA LEU A 70 27.85 -18.21 -123.13
C LEU A 70 26.42 -18.60 -123.65
N GLN A 71 25.61 -17.89 -124.47
CA GLN A 71 25.81 -17.04 -125.67
C GLN A 71 26.39 -17.78 -126.90
N THR A 72 25.94 -17.61 -128.16
CA THR A 72 24.67 -17.19 -128.83
C THR A 72 24.86 -17.37 -130.37
N ASN A 73 23.83 -17.11 -131.19
CA ASN A 73 23.86 -16.86 -132.65
C ASN A 73 23.98 -18.12 -133.55
N ASP A 74 23.25 -18.32 -134.66
CA ASP A 74 22.61 -17.50 -135.74
C ASP A 74 23.39 -17.53 -137.06
N SER A 75 22.69 -17.18 -138.15
CA SER A 75 23.15 -16.95 -139.55
C SER A 75 23.36 -18.19 -140.45
N ASP A 76 23.32 -18.08 -141.79
CA ASP A 76 22.42 -17.35 -142.71
C ASP A 76 22.71 -17.83 -144.18
N THR A 77 21.81 -17.50 -145.13
CA THR A 77 22.00 -17.22 -146.57
C THR A 77 22.94 -18.06 -147.50
N SER A 78 22.48 -18.28 -148.75
CA SER A 78 23.11 -17.71 -150.00
C SER A 78 23.42 -18.66 -151.18
N ASN A 79 22.95 -18.24 -152.39
CA ASN A 79 23.62 -18.27 -153.71
C ASN A 79 24.02 -19.63 -154.39
N ASP A 80 24.24 -19.75 -155.71
CA ASP A 80 24.33 -18.77 -156.82
C ASP A 80 24.15 -19.43 -158.23
N ASN A 81 24.06 -18.59 -159.29
CA ASN A 81 24.53 -18.84 -160.69
C ASN A 81 23.81 -19.92 -161.60
N LYS A 82 23.71 -19.84 -162.96
CA LYS A 82 24.01 -18.80 -164.00
C LYS A 82 23.54 -19.23 -165.44
N ILE A 83 23.13 -18.26 -166.29
CA ILE A 83 23.25 -18.17 -167.79
C ILE A 83 22.19 -18.72 -168.81
N SER A 84 21.91 -17.83 -169.80
CA SER A 84 21.48 -17.89 -171.24
C SER A 84 20.35 -18.80 -171.76
N ASP A 85 19.35 -18.25 -172.47
CA ASP A 85 19.26 -18.17 -173.96
C ASP A 85 17.99 -17.41 -174.43
N VAL A 86 17.90 -16.89 -175.65
CA VAL A 86 16.86 -15.87 -176.02
C VAL A 86 15.43 -16.40 -176.18
N GLU A 87 15.23 -17.71 -176.34
CA GLU A 87 13.87 -18.31 -176.28
C GLU A 87 13.52 -18.73 -174.85
N LYS A 88 14.55 -19.14 -174.09
CA LYS A 88 14.57 -19.10 -172.63
C LYS A 88 14.18 -17.70 -172.16
N VAL A 89 14.57 -16.58 -172.76
CA VAL A 89 14.16 -15.22 -172.32
C VAL A 89 12.64 -15.02 -172.31
N LYS A 90 11.82 -15.77 -173.06
CA LYS A 90 10.35 -15.73 -172.88
C LYS A 90 9.86 -16.57 -171.71
N GLU A 91 10.45 -17.73 -171.47
CA GLU A 91 10.09 -18.65 -170.39
C GLU A 91 10.70 -18.23 -169.04
N GLU A 92 11.90 -17.66 -169.08
CA GLU A 92 12.54 -16.79 -168.09
C GLU A 92 11.76 -15.50 -167.93
N MET A 93 11.20 -14.81 -168.94
CA MET A 93 10.36 -13.63 -168.65
C MET A 93 9.00 -14.03 -168.03
N ALA A 94 8.45 -15.20 -168.38
CA ALA A 94 7.26 -15.75 -167.72
C ALA A 94 7.55 -16.22 -166.28
N SER A 95 8.67 -16.90 -166.04
CA SER A 95 9.08 -17.36 -164.70
C SER A 95 9.72 -16.26 -163.85
N LEU A 96 10.33 -15.25 -164.45
CA LEU A 96 10.76 -13.99 -163.82
C LEU A 96 9.54 -13.14 -163.48
N LYS A 97 8.48 -13.14 -164.31
CA LYS A 97 7.20 -12.50 -163.96
C LYS A 97 6.46 -13.27 -162.88
N LYS A 98 6.54 -14.61 -162.88
CA LYS A 98 5.98 -15.46 -161.81
C LYS A 98 6.75 -15.24 -160.51
N THR A 99 8.07 -15.37 -160.51
CA THR A 99 8.92 -15.09 -159.32
C THR A 99 8.84 -13.63 -158.90
N LEU A 100 8.68 -12.64 -159.79
CA LEU A 100 8.40 -11.25 -159.41
C LEU A 100 7.03 -11.12 -158.74
N HIS A 101 6.03 -11.91 -159.15
CA HIS A 101 4.72 -11.93 -158.48
C HIS A 101 4.79 -12.65 -157.12
N ASP A 102 5.48 -13.79 -157.05
CA ASP A 102 5.71 -14.55 -155.82
C ASP A 102 6.53 -13.71 -154.82
N VAL A 103 7.61 -13.07 -155.26
CA VAL A 103 8.42 -12.10 -154.48
C VAL A 103 7.62 -10.85 -154.11
N SER A 104 6.72 -10.36 -154.96
CA SER A 104 5.80 -9.27 -154.58
C SER A 104 4.84 -9.73 -153.49
N HIS A 105 4.28 -10.93 -153.61
CA HIS A 105 3.37 -11.51 -152.63
C HIS A 105 4.08 -11.82 -151.29
N GLU A 106 5.30 -12.33 -151.33
CA GLU A 106 6.17 -12.52 -150.15
C GLU A 106 6.58 -11.20 -149.52
N ARG A 107 6.93 -10.18 -150.31
CA ARG A 107 7.16 -8.81 -149.84
C ARG A 107 5.92 -8.26 -149.16
N ASP A 108 4.75 -8.41 -149.77
CA ASP A 108 3.50 -7.86 -149.24
C ASP A 108 3.06 -8.60 -147.97
N LYS A 109 3.32 -9.91 -147.88
CA LYS A 109 3.18 -10.70 -146.65
C LYS A 109 4.18 -10.26 -145.57
N ALA A 110 5.46 -10.07 -145.91
CA ALA A 110 6.47 -9.58 -144.98
C ALA A 110 6.16 -8.16 -144.50
N LEU A 111 5.57 -7.30 -145.34
CA LEU A 111 5.06 -5.98 -144.94
C LEU A 111 3.85 -6.09 -144.00
N GLN A 112 2.94 -7.05 -144.20
CA GLN A 112 1.84 -7.31 -143.26
C GLN A 112 2.34 -7.87 -141.92
N ASP A 113 3.29 -8.81 -141.93
CA ASP A 113 3.85 -9.38 -140.70
C ASP A 113 4.73 -8.36 -139.96
N LEU A 114 5.45 -7.49 -140.67
CA LEU A 114 6.15 -6.33 -140.11
C LEU A 114 5.18 -5.29 -139.53
N ALA A 115 4.02 -5.06 -140.17
CA ALA A 115 2.97 -4.19 -139.62
C ALA A 115 2.34 -4.78 -138.35
N ARG A 116 2.08 -6.10 -138.32
CA ARG A 116 1.64 -6.82 -137.11
C ARG A 116 2.65 -6.74 -135.98
N LEU A 117 3.94 -6.96 -136.27
CA LEU A 117 5.00 -6.88 -135.28
C LEU A 117 5.15 -5.45 -134.72
N LYS A 118 5.06 -4.43 -135.58
CA LYS A 118 5.02 -3.02 -135.13
C LYS A 118 3.82 -2.73 -134.25
N GLN A 119 2.62 -3.22 -134.60
CA GLN A 119 1.43 -3.05 -133.78
C GLN A 119 1.61 -3.74 -132.43
N HIS A 120 2.04 -5.00 -132.40
CA HIS A 120 2.29 -5.73 -131.15
C HIS A 120 3.39 -5.07 -130.29
N LEU A 121 4.42 -4.48 -130.89
CA LEU A 121 5.42 -3.72 -130.14
C LEU A 121 4.82 -2.46 -129.53
N LEU A 122 4.00 -1.71 -130.28
CA LEU A 122 3.30 -0.54 -129.75
C LEU A 122 2.27 -0.90 -128.67
N ASP A 123 1.50 -1.97 -128.85
CA ASP A 123 0.53 -2.46 -127.87
C ASP A 123 1.25 -2.87 -126.57
N LYS A 124 2.41 -3.55 -126.71
CA LYS A 124 3.26 -3.90 -125.56
C LYS A 124 3.89 -2.68 -124.90
N ASP A 125 4.44 -1.74 -125.66
CA ASP A 125 5.04 -0.51 -125.12
C ASP A 125 3.99 0.31 -124.36
N LEU A 126 2.72 0.29 -124.80
CA LEU A 126 1.59 0.88 -124.08
C LEU A 126 1.21 0.11 -122.81
N GLU A 127 1.15 -1.23 -122.85
CA GLU A 127 0.86 -2.07 -121.67
C GLU A 127 1.98 -1.97 -120.61
N ASP A 128 3.25 -2.01 -121.02
CA ASP A 128 4.40 -1.77 -120.15
C ASP A 128 4.38 -0.33 -119.58
N GLN A 129 3.89 0.66 -120.33
CA GLN A 129 3.73 2.04 -119.84
C GLN A 129 2.55 2.21 -118.86
N GLU A 130 1.38 1.62 -119.14
CA GLU A 130 0.24 1.61 -118.23
C GLU A 130 0.62 0.94 -116.91
N LYS A 131 1.33 -0.18 -116.96
CA LYS A 131 1.89 -0.85 -115.78
C LYS A 131 2.90 0.03 -115.03
N MET A 132 3.77 0.77 -115.72
CA MET A 132 4.68 1.71 -115.06
C MET A 132 3.93 2.84 -114.35
N ASP A 133 2.85 3.35 -114.94
CA ASP A 133 2.00 4.37 -114.32
C ASP A 133 1.23 3.80 -113.11
N GLU A 134 0.72 2.57 -113.17
CA GLU A 134 0.13 1.85 -112.02
C GLU A 134 1.14 1.64 -110.88
N ASP A 135 2.33 1.10 -111.18
CA ASP A 135 3.41 0.91 -110.21
C ASP A 135 3.83 2.24 -109.56
N ASN A 136 3.88 3.33 -110.35
CA ASN A 136 4.26 4.65 -109.86
C ASN A 136 3.16 5.26 -108.96
N ASN A 137 1.88 5.09 -109.30
CA ASN A 137 0.74 5.45 -108.45
C ASN A 137 0.78 4.70 -107.11
N LEU A 138 1.04 3.38 -107.13
CA LEU A 138 1.18 2.57 -105.92
C LEU A 138 2.37 3.03 -105.05
N ILE A 139 3.49 3.39 -105.67
CA ILE A 139 4.65 3.95 -104.97
C ILE A 139 4.32 5.29 -104.31
N GLU A 140 3.53 6.17 -104.96
CA GLU A 140 3.10 7.43 -104.35
C GLU A 140 2.11 7.21 -103.18
N GLU A 141 1.16 6.29 -103.30
CA GLU A 141 0.26 5.94 -102.20
C GLU A 141 1.04 5.39 -101.00
N LEU A 142 1.97 4.46 -101.23
CA LEU A 142 2.84 3.92 -100.18
C LEU A 142 3.69 5.02 -99.52
N ARG A 143 4.23 5.97 -100.29
CA ARG A 143 4.95 7.14 -99.73
C ARG A 143 4.03 8.02 -98.89
N ALA A 144 2.79 8.26 -99.32
CA ALA A 144 1.81 9.05 -98.57
C ALA A 144 1.44 8.36 -97.24
N ILE A 145 1.17 7.04 -97.28
CA ILE A 145 0.89 6.21 -96.10
C ILE A 145 2.08 6.24 -95.13
N CYS A 146 3.31 6.01 -95.61
CA CYS A 146 4.51 6.09 -94.77
C CYS A 146 4.73 7.51 -94.20
N GLY A 147 4.40 8.56 -94.95
CA GLY A 147 4.43 9.95 -94.48
C GLY A 147 3.44 10.20 -93.34
N GLN A 148 2.20 9.74 -93.49
CA GLN A 148 1.15 9.85 -92.46
C GLN A 148 1.49 9.02 -91.22
N GLN A 149 1.98 7.79 -91.39
CA GLN A 149 2.46 6.93 -90.30
C GLN A 149 3.60 7.60 -89.53
N ARG A 150 4.60 8.18 -90.22
CA ARG A 150 5.68 8.94 -89.57
C ARG A 150 5.16 10.15 -88.80
N ALA A 151 4.20 10.90 -89.36
CA ALA A 151 3.59 12.03 -88.67
C ALA A 151 2.86 11.59 -87.39
N HIS A 152 2.10 10.49 -87.45
CA HIS A 152 1.41 9.90 -86.31
C HIS A 152 2.39 9.40 -85.24
N ILE A 153 3.46 8.68 -85.62
CA ILE A 153 4.52 8.24 -84.70
C ILE A 153 5.13 9.45 -83.96
N VAL A 154 5.50 10.51 -84.68
CA VAL A 154 6.06 11.73 -84.08
C VAL A 154 5.06 12.44 -83.16
N GLN A 155 3.75 12.41 -83.46
CA GLN A 155 2.72 12.95 -82.58
C GLN A 155 2.61 12.13 -81.28
N VAL A 156 2.57 10.80 -81.37
CA VAL A 156 2.52 9.89 -80.21
C VAL A 156 3.79 10.01 -79.36
N GLU A 157 4.97 10.11 -79.97
CA GLU A 157 6.23 10.34 -79.26
C GLU A 157 6.24 11.67 -78.49
N ARG A 158 5.69 12.74 -79.06
CA ARG A 158 5.56 14.03 -78.36
C ARG A 158 4.58 13.93 -77.19
N ALA A 159 3.42 13.29 -77.40
CA ALA A 159 2.43 13.07 -76.34
C ALA A 159 3.00 12.22 -75.19
N LEU A 160 3.74 11.16 -75.52
CA LEU A 160 4.44 10.31 -74.54
C LEU A 160 5.48 11.11 -73.74
N LYS A 161 6.34 11.91 -74.42
CA LYS A 161 7.34 12.76 -73.74
C LYS A 161 6.68 13.80 -72.84
N PHE A 162 5.54 14.36 -73.25
CA PHE A 162 4.78 15.31 -72.44
C PHE A 162 4.20 14.64 -71.18
N GLU A 163 3.49 13.52 -71.32
CA GLU A 163 2.94 12.79 -70.16
C GLU A 163 4.03 12.21 -69.26
N MET A 164 5.19 11.77 -69.79
CA MET A 164 6.35 11.40 -68.98
C MET A 164 6.87 12.58 -68.13
N SER A 165 6.98 13.78 -68.72
CA SER A 165 7.45 14.97 -68.02
C SER A 165 6.48 15.37 -66.90
N LYS A 166 5.18 15.41 -67.21
CA LYS A 166 4.08 15.66 -66.27
C LYS A 166 3.99 14.61 -65.16
N GLN A 167 4.25 13.33 -65.48
CA GLN A 167 4.31 12.26 -64.47
C GLN A 167 5.50 12.46 -63.53
N GLU A 168 6.65 12.90 -64.04
CA GLU A 168 7.83 13.16 -63.21
C GLU A 168 7.64 14.40 -62.31
N GLU A 169 7.04 15.47 -62.82
CA GLU A 169 6.61 16.62 -62.01
C GLU A 169 5.63 16.21 -60.90
N SER A 170 4.64 15.37 -61.23
CA SER A 170 3.68 14.84 -60.25
C SER A 170 4.36 14.00 -59.16
N LYS A 171 5.29 13.10 -59.53
CA LYS A 171 6.10 12.35 -58.54
C LYS A 171 6.90 13.28 -57.64
N LYS A 172 7.51 14.32 -58.21
CA LYS A 172 8.29 15.30 -57.45
C LYS A 172 7.44 16.02 -56.40
N ILE A 173 6.25 16.50 -56.80
CA ILE A 173 5.29 17.13 -55.89
C ILE A 173 4.86 16.18 -54.77
N ILE A 174 4.51 14.93 -55.11
CA ILE A 174 4.14 13.90 -54.12
C ILE A 174 5.29 13.63 -53.13
N ASN A 175 6.54 13.58 -53.62
CA ASN A 175 7.71 13.37 -52.76
C ASN A 175 8.00 14.59 -51.86
N GLU A 176 7.83 15.81 -52.35
CA GLU A 176 7.93 17.05 -51.56
C GLU A 176 6.83 17.13 -50.49
N GLU A 177 5.59 16.72 -50.80
CA GLU A 177 4.48 16.65 -49.85
C GLU A 177 4.69 15.54 -48.80
N HIS A 178 5.15 14.36 -49.22
CA HIS A 178 5.50 13.27 -48.31
C HIS A 178 6.63 13.68 -47.35
N GLN A 179 7.67 14.36 -47.85
CA GLN A 179 8.74 14.89 -47.02
C GLN A 179 8.22 15.91 -45.99
N ARG A 180 7.39 16.87 -46.42
CA ARG A 180 6.77 17.87 -45.53
C ARG A 180 5.87 17.22 -44.48
N SER A 181 5.10 16.20 -44.86
CA SER A 181 4.26 15.43 -43.92
C SER A 181 5.11 14.66 -42.90
N ASN A 182 6.20 14.04 -43.36
CA ASN A 182 7.13 13.33 -42.49
C ASN A 182 7.82 14.27 -41.48
N GLU A 183 8.24 15.46 -41.91
CA GLU A 183 8.76 16.52 -41.04
C GLU A 183 7.74 16.92 -39.97
N GLN A 184 6.48 17.18 -40.36
CA GLN A 184 5.40 17.47 -39.42
C GLN A 184 5.14 16.31 -38.43
N ILE A 185 5.21 15.05 -38.88
CA ILE A 185 5.09 13.87 -38.01
C ILE A 185 6.25 13.81 -37.02
N THR A 186 7.48 14.10 -37.44
CA THR A 186 8.64 14.15 -36.52
C THR A 186 8.52 15.28 -35.49
N ASP A 187 8.05 16.45 -35.90
CA ASP A 187 7.78 17.60 -35.04
C ASP A 187 6.70 17.31 -33.99
N LEU A 188 5.60 16.68 -34.42
CA LEU A 188 4.50 16.28 -33.54
C LEU A 188 4.94 15.18 -32.58
N LYS A 189 5.75 14.22 -33.04
CA LYS A 189 6.34 13.17 -32.20
C LYS A 189 7.30 13.75 -31.14
N TYR A 190 8.11 14.74 -31.51
CA TYR A 190 8.99 15.45 -30.58
C TYR A 190 8.18 16.25 -29.54
N LYS A 191 7.15 17.00 -29.98
CA LYS A 191 6.23 17.72 -29.07
C LYS A 191 5.50 16.76 -28.13
N LEU A 192 5.03 15.62 -28.62
CA LEU A 192 4.38 14.58 -27.80
C LEU A 192 5.35 14.01 -26.75
N GLY A 193 6.59 13.69 -27.14
CA GLY A 193 7.63 13.23 -26.22
C GLY A 193 7.93 14.26 -25.12
N ASN A 194 8.05 15.54 -25.47
CA ASN A 194 8.24 16.60 -24.49
C ASN A 194 7.04 16.75 -23.54
N CYS A 195 5.80 16.62 -24.04
CA CYS A 195 4.61 16.61 -23.19
C CYS A 195 4.55 15.40 -22.26
N MET A 196 4.94 14.20 -22.72
CA MET A 196 5.04 13.00 -21.89
C MET A 196 6.09 13.18 -20.78
N ASN A 197 7.30 13.64 -21.12
CA ASN A 197 8.36 13.91 -20.14
C ASN A 197 7.93 14.94 -19.08
N ALA A 198 7.21 16.00 -19.49
CA ALA A 198 6.67 17.00 -18.57
C ALA A 198 5.57 16.43 -17.65
N LEU A 199 4.71 15.54 -18.18
CA LEU A 199 3.70 14.83 -17.39
C LEU A 199 4.34 13.85 -16.40
N GLU A 200 5.36 13.10 -16.81
CA GLU A 200 6.13 12.21 -15.92
C GLU A 200 6.82 12.99 -14.80
N SER A 201 7.44 14.14 -15.10
CA SER A 201 7.99 15.04 -14.07
C SER A 201 6.92 15.48 -13.07
N LYS A 202 5.70 15.82 -13.54
CA LYS A 202 4.60 16.20 -12.65
C LYS A 202 4.04 15.04 -11.84
N ASN A 203 4.04 13.82 -12.38
CA ASN A 203 3.68 12.62 -11.62
C ASN A 203 4.70 12.33 -10.51
N LEU A 204 6.00 12.54 -10.76
CA LEU A 204 7.05 12.44 -9.74
C LEU A 204 6.91 13.52 -8.65
N GLU A 205 6.60 14.77 -9.02
CA GLU A 205 6.29 15.84 -8.06
C GLU A 205 5.07 15.49 -7.18
N LEU A 206 3.98 14.99 -7.77
CA LEU A 206 2.79 14.57 -7.05
C LEU A 206 3.07 13.40 -6.09
N LEU A 207 3.84 12.40 -6.52
CA LEU A 207 4.22 11.27 -5.67
C LEU A 207 5.10 11.71 -4.49
N ASN A 208 6.01 12.66 -4.72
CA ASN A 208 6.83 13.26 -3.66
C ASN A 208 5.94 14.02 -2.66
N LEU A 209 5.04 14.88 -3.13
CA LEU A 209 4.09 15.61 -2.28
C LEU A 209 3.17 14.66 -1.49
N GLN A 210 2.68 13.58 -2.10
CA GLN A 210 1.88 12.56 -1.42
C GLN A 210 2.70 11.85 -0.32
N THR A 211 3.97 11.58 -0.58
CA THR A 211 4.88 10.96 0.40
C THR A 211 5.16 11.93 1.56
N ALA A 212 5.43 13.20 1.27
CA ALA A 212 5.64 14.24 2.28
C ALA A 212 4.39 14.50 3.14
N LEU A 213 3.19 14.49 2.53
CA LEU A 213 1.93 14.55 3.26
C LEU A 213 1.72 13.33 4.16
N GLY A 214 2.01 12.12 3.67
CA GLY A 214 1.97 10.89 4.48
C GLY A 214 2.91 10.96 5.69
N GLN A 215 4.13 11.47 5.49
CA GLN A 215 5.09 11.71 6.57
C GLN A 215 4.58 12.76 7.57
N TYR A 216 4.02 13.88 7.09
CA TYR A 216 3.44 14.92 7.94
C TYR A 216 2.28 14.40 8.82
N TYR A 217 1.40 13.55 8.28
CA TYR A 217 0.34 12.94 9.07
C TYR A 217 0.89 12.00 10.16
N ALA A 218 1.89 11.17 9.82
CA ALA A 218 2.55 10.30 10.79
C ALA A 218 3.30 11.10 11.89
N GLU A 219 3.99 12.19 11.52
CA GLU A 219 4.64 13.09 12.47
C GLU A 219 3.61 13.78 13.38
N ASN A 220 2.49 14.25 12.83
CA ASN A 220 1.43 14.88 13.60
C ASN A 220 0.77 13.90 14.60
N GLU A 221 0.53 12.65 14.19
CA GLU A 221 0.00 11.59 15.06
C GLU A 221 1.01 11.22 16.18
N ALA A 222 2.30 11.14 15.85
CA ALA A 222 3.36 10.93 16.84
C ALA A 222 3.46 12.11 17.84
N LYS A 223 3.34 13.34 17.36
CA LYS A 223 3.30 14.55 18.18
C LYS A 223 2.07 14.60 19.08
N GLU A 224 0.91 14.14 18.62
CA GLU A 224 -0.30 14.05 19.42
C GLU A 224 -0.14 13.03 20.56
N ARG A 225 0.43 11.83 20.27
CA ARG A 225 0.77 10.85 21.32
C ARG A 225 1.73 11.41 22.35
N LEU A 226 2.85 12.02 21.92
CA LEU A 226 3.79 12.67 22.82
C LEU A 226 3.15 13.82 23.63
N GLY A 227 2.18 14.53 23.06
CA GLY A 227 1.38 15.53 23.77
C GLY A 227 0.52 14.91 24.89
N GLY A 228 -0.09 13.76 24.63
CA GLY A 228 -0.83 12.97 25.61
C GLY A 228 0.08 12.44 26.74
N ASP A 229 1.21 11.83 26.40
CA ASP A 229 2.20 11.32 27.36
C ASP A 229 2.73 12.44 28.27
N LEU A 230 3.01 13.61 27.69
CA LEU A 230 3.45 14.79 28.43
C LEU A 230 2.34 15.32 29.36
N ALA A 231 1.07 15.27 28.95
CA ALA A 231 -0.06 15.63 29.81
C ALA A 231 -0.22 14.65 30.99
N MET A 232 -0.11 13.33 30.75
CA MET A 232 -0.14 12.31 31.81
C MET A 232 1.02 12.50 32.80
N ALA A 233 2.25 12.67 32.31
CA ALA A 233 3.42 12.92 33.18
C ALA A 233 3.29 14.22 34.01
N ARG A 234 2.62 15.25 33.49
CA ARG A 234 2.27 16.46 34.25
C ARG A 234 1.22 16.20 35.32
N GLU A 235 0.23 15.36 35.06
CA GLU A 235 -0.79 14.98 36.04
C GLU A 235 -0.19 14.13 37.17
N GLU A 236 0.68 13.18 36.84
CA GLU A 236 1.43 12.40 37.83
C GLU A 236 2.35 13.28 38.68
N LEU A 237 3.07 14.22 38.06
CA LEU A 237 3.88 15.20 38.79
C LEU A 237 3.02 16.07 39.71
N ALA A 238 1.82 16.49 39.28
CA ALA A 238 0.89 17.24 40.10
C ALA A 238 0.42 16.41 41.32
N LYS A 239 -0.02 15.16 41.09
CA LYS A 239 -0.41 14.20 42.15
C LYS A 239 0.72 13.95 43.15
N MET A 240 1.95 13.78 42.68
CA MET A 240 3.13 13.60 43.54
C MET A 240 3.51 14.88 44.30
N SER A 241 3.30 16.06 43.71
CA SER A 241 3.51 17.34 44.41
C SER A 241 2.45 17.58 45.51
N GLU A 242 1.22 17.14 45.28
CA GLU A 242 0.13 17.24 46.26
C GLU A 242 0.32 16.24 47.41
N SER A 243 0.68 14.99 47.12
CA SER A 243 0.98 14.00 48.16
C SER A 243 2.19 14.40 49.01
N LEU A 244 3.23 14.98 48.40
CA LEU A 244 4.38 15.57 49.10
C LEU A 244 3.96 16.74 50.01
N LYS A 245 3.06 17.62 49.54
CA LYS A 245 2.54 18.73 50.35
C LYS A 245 1.75 18.24 51.56
N VAL A 246 0.90 17.22 51.39
CA VAL A 246 0.15 16.58 52.49
C VAL A 246 1.10 15.90 53.48
N ALA A 247 2.11 15.18 53.00
CA ALA A 247 3.12 14.55 53.85
C ALA A 247 3.90 15.59 54.68
N ASN A 248 4.31 16.70 54.08
CA ASN A 248 4.97 17.80 54.81
C ASN A 248 4.07 18.40 55.89
N GLN A 249 2.78 18.63 55.59
CA GLN A 249 1.82 19.13 56.59
C GLN A 249 1.63 18.15 57.76
N ALA A 250 1.59 16.84 57.48
CA ALA A 250 1.53 15.81 58.51
C ALA A 250 2.80 15.76 59.37
N ILE A 251 3.98 15.95 58.76
CA ILE A 251 5.27 16.05 59.48
C ILE A 251 5.27 17.28 60.40
N GLU A 252 4.80 18.44 59.93
CA GLU A 252 4.70 19.64 60.79
C GLU A 252 3.73 19.46 61.96
N ILE A 253 2.56 18.82 61.74
CA ILE A 253 1.62 18.51 62.82
C ILE A 253 2.28 17.58 63.84
N SER A 254 2.93 16.51 63.38
CA SER A 254 3.66 15.59 64.27
C SER A 254 4.84 16.26 64.99
N SER A 255 5.50 17.26 64.39
CA SER A 255 6.53 18.06 65.07
C SER A 255 5.92 18.88 66.20
N ARG A 256 4.83 19.62 65.91
CA ARG A 256 4.10 20.42 66.91
C ARG A 256 3.59 19.56 68.07
N GLU A 257 3.04 18.38 67.79
CA GLU A 257 2.63 17.41 68.81
C GLU A 257 3.81 16.91 69.65
N LYS A 258 4.96 16.60 69.04
CA LYS A 258 6.18 16.19 69.76
C LYS A 258 6.72 17.32 70.64
N GLU A 259 6.70 18.56 70.15
CA GLU A 259 7.09 19.75 70.91
C GLU A 259 6.16 19.99 72.10
N GLU A 260 4.85 19.85 71.92
CA GLU A 260 3.87 19.90 73.03
C GLU A 260 4.09 18.78 74.06
N ILE A 261 4.33 17.54 73.62
CA ILE A 261 4.60 16.41 74.51
C ILE A 261 5.92 16.64 75.26
N ALA A 262 6.95 17.17 74.60
CA ALA A 262 8.21 17.54 75.24
C ALA A 262 8.03 18.67 76.27
N ALA A 263 7.20 19.67 75.99
CA ALA A 263 6.86 20.73 76.93
C ALA A 263 6.08 20.21 78.16
N LYS A 264 5.05 19.37 77.93
CA LYS A 264 4.28 18.68 78.98
C LYS A 264 5.18 17.79 79.85
N ARG A 265 6.12 17.06 79.21
CA ARG A 265 7.15 16.26 79.90
C ARG A 265 8.08 17.13 80.75
N SER A 266 8.61 18.22 80.20
CA SER A 266 9.45 19.19 80.94
C SER A 266 8.70 19.80 82.14
N GLN A 267 7.39 20.05 82.01
CA GLN A 267 6.57 20.49 83.14
C GLN A 267 6.40 19.41 84.20
N ALA A 268 6.13 18.16 83.82
CA ALA A 268 6.04 17.04 84.74
C ALA A 268 7.37 16.77 85.47
N GLU A 269 8.50 16.81 84.75
CA GLU A 269 9.85 16.69 85.31
C GLU A 269 10.14 17.83 86.32
N ARG A 270 9.72 19.07 86.05
CA ARG A 270 9.82 20.19 87.01
C ARG A 270 8.97 19.98 88.26
N MET A 271 7.71 19.58 88.12
CA MET A 271 6.83 19.30 89.26
C MET A 271 7.33 18.12 90.11
N LEU A 272 7.90 17.09 89.48
CA LEU A 272 8.52 15.96 90.18
C LEU A 272 9.81 16.39 90.90
N ALA A 273 10.64 17.24 90.28
CA ALA A 273 11.81 17.84 90.93
C ALA A 273 11.44 18.75 92.12
N GLU A 274 10.29 19.42 92.06
CA GLU A 274 9.76 20.21 93.19
C GLU A 274 9.17 19.33 94.29
N GLY A 275 8.39 18.30 93.93
CA GLY A 275 7.82 17.33 94.86
C GLY A 275 8.87 16.49 95.60
N THR A 276 9.96 16.12 94.92
CA THR A 276 11.10 15.45 95.57
C THR A 276 11.83 16.38 96.53
N ARG A 277 12.02 17.66 96.20
CA ARG A 277 12.58 18.67 97.13
C ARG A 277 11.67 18.92 98.33
N SER A 278 10.35 18.95 98.16
CA SER A 278 9.42 19.14 99.29
C SER A 278 9.34 17.90 100.17
N MET A 279 9.33 16.69 99.58
CA MET A 279 9.46 15.44 100.31
C MET A 279 10.76 15.37 101.11
N GLN A 280 11.90 15.73 100.52
CA GLN A 280 13.19 15.77 101.22
C GLN A 280 13.17 16.73 102.42
N LYS A 281 12.58 17.92 102.28
CA LYS A 281 12.39 18.87 103.40
C LYS A 281 11.52 18.27 104.51
N LEU A 282 10.41 17.63 104.15
CA LEU A 282 9.53 16.96 105.12
C LEU A 282 10.22 15.78 105.80
N GLU A 283 11.08 15.05 105.11
CA GLU A 283 11.90 13.97 105.66
C GLU A 283 12.98 14.50 106.61
N ASP A 284 13.66 15.59 106.25
CA ASP A 284 14.58 16.32 107.13
C ASP A 284 13.87 16.80 108.40
N ASP A 285 12.70 17.43 108.29
CA ASP A 285 11.91 17.90 109.43
C ASP A 285 11.34 16.73 110.27
N ASN A 286 10.91 15.64 109.65
CA ASN A 286 10.52 14.43 110.37
C ASN A 286 11.71 13.85 111.16
N SER A 287 12.92 13.85 110.58
CA SER A 287 14.14 13.44 111.27
C SER A 287 14.48 14.36 112.45
N ARG A 288 14.25 15.68 112.32
CA ARG A 288 14.43 16.66 113.40
C ARG A 288 13.43 16.41 114.53
N LEU A 289 12.16 16.21 114.20
CA LEU A 289 11.09 15.91 115.17
C LEU A 289 11.35 14.57 115.88
N ARG A 290 11.80 13.53 115.18
CA ARG A 290 12.21 12.25 115.81
C ARG A 290 13.35 12.45 116.80
N ARG A 291 14.43 13.15 116.42
CA ARG A 291 15.54 13.46 117.35
C ARG A 291 15.06 14.27 118.56
N ALA A 292 14.19 15.26 118.36
CA ALA A 292 13.63 16.06 119.46
C ALA A 292 12.72 15.22 120.39
N LEU A 293 11.93 14.31 119.82
CA LEU A 293 11.12 13.35 120.58
C LEU A 293 12.02 12.40 121.38
N GLU A 294 13.05 11.82 120.78
CA GLU A 294 14.06 10.98 121.46
C GLU A 294 14.76 11.74 122.60
N GLN A 295 15.11 13.02 122.41
CA GLN A 295 15.65 13.90 123.46
C GLN A 295 14.66 14.15 124.60
N SER A 296 13.37 14.37 124.29
CA SER A 296 12.34 14.49 125.32
C SER A 296 12.08 13.19 126.07
N MET A 297 12.09 12.05 125.36
CA MET A 297 11.87 10.72 125.94
C MET A 297 13.03 10.29 126.82
N THR A 298 14.27 10.56 126.41
CA THR A 298 15.46 10.35 127.25
C THR A 298 15.48 11.28 128.47
N THR A 299 15.00 12.53 128.33
CA THR A 299 14.85 13.44 129.48
C THR A 299 13.78 12.95 130.46
N LEU A 300 12.60 12.54 129.97
CA LEU A 300 11.51 12.00 130.78
C LEU A 300 11.93 10.70 131.46
N ASN A 301 12.52 9.75 130.74
CA ASN A 301 13.02 8.50 131.31
C ASN A 301 14.09 8.75 132.38
N ARG A 302 14.98 9.74 132.19
CA ARG A 302 15.97 10.14 133.20
C ARG A 302 15.32 10.77 134.43
N MET A 303 14.24 11.54 134.26
CA MET A 303 13.46 12.12 135.36
C MET A 303 12.62 11.09 136.11
N SER A 304 12.09 10.07 135.42
CA SER A 304 11.23 9.03 136.01
C SER A 304 12.02 7.97 136.78
N LEU A 305 13.28 7.71 136.41
CA LEU A 305 14.14 6.76 137.13
C LEU A 305 14.61 7.29 138.49
N ASP A 306 14.74 8.61 138.66
CA ASP A 306 15.14 9.24 139.93
C ASP A 306 13.97 9.39 140.93
N SER A 307 12.71 9.38 140.49
CA SER A 307 11.54 9.60 141.37
C SER A 307 11.02 8.36 142.08
N ASP A 308 11.13 7.18 141.45
CA ASP A 308 10.36 6.00 141.86
C ASP A 308 11.04 5.15 142.94
N ASN A 309 12.29 5.48 143.31
CA ASN A 309 13.13 4.63 144.16
C ASN A 309 13.55 5.25 145.52
N SER A 310 12.91 6.34 145.94
CA SER A 310 13.18 6.97 147.26
C SER A 310 11.92 7.42 148.00
N VAL A 311 11.48 6.62 148.98
CA VAL A 311 10.51 7.07 150.00
C VAL A 311 11.24 7.95 151.02
N ASP A 312 10.74 9.16 151.30
CA ASP A 312 11.37 10.09 152.25
C ASP A 312 11.60 9.40 153.61
N ARG A 313 12.88 9.36 154.02
CA ARG A 313 13.33 8.79 155.29
C ARG A 313 12.55 9.34 156.49
N ARG A 314 12.07 10.59 156.45
CA ARG A 314 11.22 11.16 157.50
C ARG A 314 9.86 10.48 157.61
N ILE A 315 9.25 10.09 156.48
CA ILE A 315 7.97 9.37 156.46
C ILE A 315 8.16 7.98 157.07
N VAL A 316 9.22 7.26 156.67
CA VAL A 316 9.56 5.93 157.21
C VAL A 316 9.83 5.99 158.72
N ILE A 317 10.65 6.94 159.18
CA ILE A 317 10.91 7.15 160.62
C ILE A 317 9.62 7.46 161.36
N LYS A 318 8.78 8.36 160.83
CA LYS A 318 7.54 8.76 161.50
C LYS A 318 6.56 7.60 161.62
N LEU A 319 6.41 6.79 160.58
CA LEU A 319 5.60 5.57 160.60
C LEU A 319 6.08 4.59 161.68
N LEU A 320 7.39 4.27 161.69
CA LEU A 320 7.98 3.37 162.68
C LEU A 320 7.82 3.91 164.12
N VAL A 321 8.02 5.20 164.34
CA VAL A 321 7.81 5.86 165.64
C VAL A 321 6.34 5.79 166.06
N THR A 322 5.38 6.02 165.15
CA THR A 322 3.95 5.87 165.47
C THR A 322 3.54 4.43 165.76
N TYR A 323 4.17 3.44 165.12
CA TYR A 323 3.92 2.02 165.38
C TYR A 323 4.33 1.64 166.80
N ILE A 324 5.51 2.11 167.24
CA ILE A 324 6.02 1.88 168.60
C ILE A 324 5.19 2.69 169.64
N GLN A 325 4.91 3.97 169.38
CA GLN A 325 4.17 4.82 170.32
C GLN A 325 2.70 4.40 170.51
N ARG A 326 2.04 3.86 169.48
CA ARG A 326 0.64 3.40 169.56
C ARG A 326 0.52 1.92 169.90
N ASN A 327 1.47 1.39 170.68
CA ASN A 327 1.43 0.06 171.28
C ASN A 327 1.20 -1.06 170.24
N HIS A 328 1.95 -1.02 169.13
CA HIS A 328 1.90 -1.97 168.01
C HIS A 328 0.55 -2.03 167.25
N SER A 329 -0.04 -0.87 166.93
CA SER A 329 -1.32 -0.83 166.20
C SER A 329 -1.22 -1.40 164.76
N LYS A 330 -2.14 -2.30 164.42
CA LYS A 330 -2.17 -3.00 163.12
C LYS A 330 -2.38 -2.07 161.91
N GLU A 331 -3.12 -0.98 162.09
CA GLU A 331 -3.40 0.01 161.04
C GLU A 331 -2.14 0.72 160.55
N VAL A 332 -1.20 1.02 161.45
CA VAL A 332 0.07 1.65 161.08
C VAL A 332 0.97 0.66 160.34
N LEU A 333 0.93 -0.63 160.71
CA LEU A 333 1.65 -1.69 160.02
C LEU A 333 1.12 -1.90 158.59
N ASP A 334 -0.20 -1.92 158.40
CA ASP A 334 -0.81 -2.00 157.06
C ASP A 334 -0.48 -0.77 156.19
N LEU A 335 -0.45 0.43 156.79
CA LEU A 335 0.00 1.64 156.09
C LEU A 335 1.49 1.58 155.71
N MET A 336 2.36 1.05 156.59
CA MET A 336 3.77 0.82 156.28
C MET A 336 3.94 -0.17 155.13
N VAL A 337 3.24 -1.30 155.16
CA VAL A 337 3.24 -2.29 154.07
C VAL A 337 2.88 -1.66 152.73
N ARG A 338 1.86 -0.79 152.70
CA ARG A 338 1.38 -0.13 151.48
C ARG A 338 2.30 0.99 150.98
N MET A 339 2.93 1.76 151.88
CA MET A 339 3.85 2.86 151.51
C MET A 339 5.29 2.42 151.23
N LEU A 340 5.79 1.38 151.89
CA LEU A 340 7.14 0.84 151.65
C LEU A 340 7.16 -0.29 150.60
N GLY A 341 6.01 -0.65 150.03
CA GLY A 341 5.94 -1.64 148.95
C GLY A 341 6.43 -3.04 149.37
N PHE A 342 6.10 -3.48 150.59
CA PHE A 342 6.53 -4.80 151.09
C PHE A 342 6.04 -5.91 150.16
N SER A 343 6.93 -6.84 149.80
CA SER A 343 6.56 -8.01 149.00
C SER A 343 5.57 -8.88 149.76
N GLU A 344 4.82 -9.72 149.03
CA GLU A 344 3.83 -10.63 149.64
C GLU A 344 4.50 -11.60 150.62
N GLU A 345 5.77 -12.00 150.39
CA GLU A 345 6.55 -12.81 151.34
C GLU A 345 6.82 -12.08 152.67
N ASP A 346 7.08 -10.77 152.64
CA ASP A 346 7.37 -9.97 153.84
C ASP A 346 6.08 -9.71 154.65
N LYS A 347 4.96 -9.42 153.97
CA LYS A 347 3.64 -9.34 154.60
C LYS A 347 3.29 -10.61 155.37
N GLN A 348 3.66 -11.76 154.82
CA GLN A 348 3.37 -13.07 155.41
C GLN A 348 4.23 -13.36 156.66
N ARG A 349 5.41 -12.73 156.79
CA ARG A 349 6.26 -12.80 158.00
C ARG A 349 5.81 -11.88 159.15
N ILE A 350 5.03 -10.83 158.85
CA ILE A 350 4.57 -9.82 159.84
C ILE A 350 3.08 -9.93 160.20
N GLY A 351 2.40 -11.01 159.79
CA GLY A 351 1.16 -11.46 160.42
C GLY A 351 -0.14 -10.84 159.89
N SER A 352 -0.30 -10.70 158.58
CA SER A 352 -1.60 -10.44 157.93
C SER A 352 -1.69 -11.18 156.58
N ALA A 353 -2.87 -11.72 156.24
CA ALA A 353 -3.02 -12.74 155.20
C ALA A 353 -4.29 -12.57 154.33
N GLN A 354 -4.21 -13.11 153.10
CA GLN A 354 -5.29 -13.48 152.15
C GLN A 354 -6.10 -12.36 151.43
N SER A 355 -6.03 -12.34 150.08
CA SER A 355 -7.20 -12.38 149.17
C SER A 355 -6.79 -12.55 147.68
N ASN A 356 -7.75 -12.88 146.79
CA ASN A 356 -7.52 -13.49 145.46
C ASN A 356 -7.83 -12.60 144.23
N ALA A 357 -7.05 -12.81 143.14
CA ALA A 357 -7.43 -12.98 141.71
C ALA A 357 -8.23 -11.95 140.86
N GLY A 358 -7.84 -11.78 139.58
CA GLY A 358 -8.78 -11.95 138.44
C GLY A 358 -8.68 -11.09 137.16
N ARG A 359 -8.72 -11.76 135.97
CA ARG A 359 -9.16 -11.32 134.60
C ARG A 359 -8.32 -10.27 133.82
N GLY A 360 -8.36 -10.18 132.47
CA GLY A 360 -9.12 -10.91 131.42
C GLY A 360 -8.75 -10.48 129.97
N VAL A 361 -9.30 -11.15 128.94
CA VAL A 361 -8.80 -11.20 127.52
C VAL A 361 -9.76 -10.56 126.48
N VAL A 362 -9.28 -10.30 125.25
CA VAL A 362 -9.91 -10.26 123.86
C VAL A 362 -9.70 -8.94 123.09
N ARG A 363 -9.66 -8.83 121.73
CA ARG A 363 -9.82 -9.75 120.58
C ARG A 363 -9.09 -9.19 119.32
N GLY A 364 -8.88 -10.04 118.30
CA GLY A 364 -8.25 -9.74 116.98
C GLY A 364 -9.01 -8.77 116.03
N VAL A 365 -8.68 -8.65 114.74
CA VAL A 365 -8.29 -9.70 113.77
C VAL A 365 -7.29 -9.20 112.70
N LEU A 366 -6.60 -10.13 112.02
CA LEU A 366 -5.59 -9.94 110.96
C LEU A 366 -6.10 -10.54 109.63
N GLY A 367 -5.78 -10.00 108.44
CA GLY A 367 -6.14 -10.65 107.16
C GLY A 367 -5.82 -9.93 105.84
N LEU A 368 -4.73 -10.36 105.18
CA LEU A 368 -4.46 -10.34 103.71
C LEU A 368 -4.98 -11.68 103.10
N PRO A 369 -4.82 -12.06 101.79
CA PRO A 369 -4.36 -11.37 100.56
C PRO A 369 -5.24 -11.65 99.29
N GLY A 370 -4.80 -11.26 98.07
CA GLY A 370 -5.08 -12.07 96.85
C GLY A 370 -5.40 -11.33 95.53
N ARG A 371 -4.74 -11.73 94.42
CA ARG A 371 -5.09 -11.38 93.01
C ARG A 371 -6.16 -12.33 92.45
N LEU A 372 -6.90 -11.94 91.38
CA LEU A 372 -6.98 -12.64 90.07
C LEU A 372 -7.95 -11.97 89.05
N VAL A 373 -7.50 -11.90 87.79
CA VAL A 373 -8.20 -11.98 86.47
C VAL A 373 -9.68 -11.56 86.30
N GLY A 374 -9.90 -10.51 85.50
CA GLY A 374 -10.72 -10.45 84.26
C GLY A 374 -12.18 -10.95 84.17
N GLY A 375 -13.10 -10.06 83.74
CA GLY A 375 -14.15 -10.40 82.76
C GLY A 375 -15.64 -10.17 83.11
N ILE A 376 -16.23 -9.12 82.51
CA ILE A 376 -17.62 -9.00 81.96
C ILE A 376 -18.87 -9.30 82.84
N VAL A 377 -19.59 -8.23 83.26
CA VAL A 377 -21.07 -8.11 83.49
C VAL A 377 -21.45 -6.60 83.36
N GLY A 378 -22.63 -6.11 82.91
CA GLY A 378 -23.75 -6.77 82.23
C GLY A 378 -25.15 -6.10 82.39
N GLY A 379 -25.40 -4.90 81.85
CA GLY A 379 -26.74 -4.23 81.77
C GLY A 379 -27.21 -3.46 83.04
N ASN A 380 -28.29 -2.67 83.05
CA ASN A 380 -29.15 -2.14 81.98
C ASN A 380 -30.04 -0.97 82.52
N SER A 381 -30.37 0.07 81.74
CA SER A 381 -31.54 0.95 81.98
C SER A 381 -31.98 1.65 80.70
N ALA A 382 -33.27 2.00 80.58
CA ALA A 382 -33.97 2.02 79.29
C ALA A 382 -34.44 3.40 78.78
N GLY A 383 -34.61 3.50 77.45
CA GLY A 383 -35.24 4.64 76.76
C GLY A 383 -35.28 4.46 75.23
N MET A 384 -36.41 3.97 74.70
CA MET A 384 -36.71 3.84 73.26
C MET A 384 -37.28 5.17 72.68
N PRO A 385 -37.51 5.30 71.35
CA PRO A 385 -36.87 4.65 70.19
C PRO A 385 -36.53 5.61 69.00
N SER A 386 -35.60 5.25 68.11
CA SER A 386 -35.80 5.33 66.64
C SER A 386 -34.60 4.88 65.78
N LYS A 387 -34.86 3.84 64.97
CA LYS A 387 -34.43 3.62 63.56
C LYS A 387 -32.94 3.79 63.13
N ALA A 388 -32.46 2.73 62.46
CA ALA A 388 -31.25 2.60 61.59
C ALA A 388 -29.96 2.02 62.24
N SER A 389 -29.08 1.51 61.36
CA SER A 389 -27.85 0.71 61.61
C SER A 389 -28.11 -0.66 62.26
N GLN A 390 -27.80 -1.83 61.68
CA GLN A 390 -26.88 -2.19 60.58
C GLN A 390 -25.38 -1.96 60.86
N ASP A 391 -24.97 -2.14 62.11
CA ASP A 391 -23.57 -2.28 62.50
C ASP A 391 -23.42 -3.53 63.39
N ASN A 392 -22.87 -4.60 62.81
CA ASN A 392 -22.25 -5.77 63.49
C ASN A 392 -21.78 -6.87 62.51
N GLN A 393 -21.70 -6.61 61.19
CA GLN A 393 -20.88 -7.46 60.33
C GLN A 393 -19.42 -7.10 60.55
N SER A 394 -18.68 -8.08 61.09
CA SER A 394 -17.26 -7.91 61.40
C SER A 394 -16.49 -7.63 60.11
N PHE A 395 -15.36 -6.92 60.21
CA PHE A 395 -14.45 -6.73 59.07
C PHE A 395 -14.04 -8.07 58.43
N ALA A 396 -14.02 -9.16 59.21
CA ALA A 396 -13.82 -10.51 58.71
C ALA A 396 -14.98 -11.00 57.81
N ASP A 397 -16.25 -10.75 58.17
CA ASP A 397 -17.41 -11.09 57.33
C ASP A 397 -17.40 -10.28 56.03
N LEU A 398 -17.06 -8.99 56.10
CA LEU A 398 -16.95 -8.14 54.89
C LEU A 398 -15.81 -8.59 53.96
N TRP A 399 -14.71 -9.09 54.51
CA TRP A 399 -13.63 -9.70 53.72
C TRP A 399 -14.02 -11.07 53.15
N VAL A 400 -14.79 -11.88 53.89
CA VAL A 400 -15.33 -13.14 53.38
C VAL A 400 -16.35 -12.89 52.27
N ASP A 401 -17.29 -11.97 52.46
CA ASP A 401 -18.24 -11.55 51.41
C ASP A 401 -17.51 -10.98 50.19
N PHE A 402 -16.45 -10.19 50.39
CA PHE A 402 -15.62 -9.69 49.27
C PHE A 402 -14.95 -10.83 48.52
N LEU A 403 -14.28 -11.77 49.21
CA LEU A 403 -13.61 -12.90 48.59
C LEU A 403 -14.59 -13.85 47.88
N VAL A 404 -15.72 -14.17 48.51
CA VAL A 404 -16.79 -15.00 47.91
C VAL A 404 -17.34 -14.32 46.67
N LYS A 405 -17.63 -13.01 46.74
CA LYS A 405 -18.13 -12.23 45.61
C LYS A 405 -17.11 -12.08 44.48
N GLU A 406 -15.83 -11.91 44.80
CA GLU A 406 -14.75 -11.88 43.80
C GLU A 406 -14.60 -13.25 43.12
N THR A 407 -14.71 -14.36 43.87
CA THR A 407 -14.72 -15.70 43.27
C THR A 407 -15.96 -15.96 42.42
N GLU A 408 -17.16 -15.56 42.85
CA GLU A 408 -18.40 -15.73 42.07
C GLU A 408 -18.40 -14.86 40.80
N GLU A 409 -17.83 -13.65 40.86
CA GLU A 409 -17.70 -12.78 39.69
C GLU A 409 -16.61 -13.27 38.73
N ARG A 410 -15.55 -13.93 39.23
CA ARG A 410 -14.54 -14.61 38.41
C ARG A 410 -15.12 -15.87 37.75
N GLU A 411 -15.87 -16.68 38.48
CA GLU A 411 -16.58 -17.85 37.95
C GLU A 411 -17.64 -17.46 36.91
N LYS A 412 -18.38 -16.36 37.11
CA LYS A 412 -19.30 -15.82 36.10
C LYS A 412 -18.61 -15.29 34.85
N ARG A 413 -17.41 -14.72 34.96
CA ARG A 413 -16.59 -14.36 33.78
C ARG A 413 -16.11 -15.62 33.06
N GLU A 414 -15.52 -16.58 33.77
CA GLU A 414 -15.05 -17.84 33.19
C GLU A 414 -16.18 -18.65 32.54
N ALA A 415 -17.38 -18.69 33.14
CA ALA A 415 -18.56 -19.37 32.57
C ALA A 415 -19.17 -18.63 31.35
N SER A 416 -19.02 -17.30 31.25
CA SER A 416 -19.48 -16.53 30.09
C SER A 416 -18.45 -16.46 28.96
N GLU A 417 -17.17 -16.66 29.28
CA GLU A 417 -16.05 -16.75 28.33
C GLU A 417 -15.93 -18.18 27.76
N ALA A 418 -16.12 -19.22 28.56
CA ALA A 418 -16.23 -20.62 28.10
C ALA A 418 -17.45 -20.88 27.19
N GLY A 419 -18.45 -19.97 27.21
CA GLY A 419 -19.60 -20.01 26.30
C GLY A 419 -19.35 -19.37 24.92
N LYS A 420 -18.13 -18.88 24.63
CA LYS A 420 -17.79 -18.16 23.38
C LYS A 420 -16.42 -18.55 22.82
N LEU A 421 -16.30 -19.78 22.33
CA LEU A 421 -15.30 -20.15 21.32
C LEU A 421 -16.05 -20.75 20.11
N PRO A 422 -15.84 -20.23 18.87
CA PRO A 422 -16.41 -20.83 17.68
C PRO A 422 -15.56 -22.02 17.24
N GLU A 423 -16.21 -23.17 17.09
CA GLU A 423 -15.67 -24.34 16.42
C GLU A 423 -15.72 -24.11 14.90
N GLU A 424 -14.58 -24.22 14.21
CA GLU A 424 -14.55 -24.25 12.75
C GLU A 424 -15.05 -25.61 12.24
N GLU A 425 -15.83 -25.64 11.15
CA GLU A 425 -15.51 -26.28 9.85
C GLU A 425 -16.77 -26.76 9.08
N ASN A 426 -16.65 -26.73 7.74
CA ASN A 426 -17.35 -27.55 6.73
C ASN A 426 -18.84 -27.37 6.34
N GLN A 427 -19.00 -26.68 5.20
CA GLN A 427 -19.63 -27.17 3.93
C GLN A 427 -21.15 -27.43 3.77
N THR A 428 -21.59 -27.15 2.53
CA THR A 428 -22.81 -27.60 1.82
C THR A 428 -24.14 -26.87 2.07
N GLY A 429 -25.04 -26.95 1.08
CA GLY A 429 -26.49 -26.80 1.28
C GLY A 429 -27.15 -25.64 0.54
N SER A 430 -27.91 -25.95 -0.51
CA SER A 430 -28.73 -25.00 -1.27
C SER A 430 -30.18 -24.88 -0.76
N THR A 431 -30.88 -23.85 -1.28
CA THR A 431 -32.34 -23.77 -1.55
C THR A 431 -33.36 -23.44 -0.43
N SER A 432 -34.07 -22.32 -0.65
CA SER A 432 -35.53 -22.08 -0.47
C SER A 432 -36.13 -22.15 0.95
N SER A 433 -36.96 -21.23 1.44
CA SER A 433 -38.16 -20.64 0.79
C SER A 433 -38.83 -19.55 1.68
N ASN A 434 -39.62 -18.64 1.06
CA ASN A 434 -40.92 -18.04 1.48
C ASN A 434 -41.24 -17.70 2.97
N ALA A 435 -42.01 -16.66 3.31
CA ALA A 435 -42.60 -15.52 2.58
C ALA A 435 -43.29 -14.54 3.57
N SER A 436 -43.68 -13.35 3.06
CA SER A 436 -44.74 -12.41 3.53
C SER A 436 -44.21 -11.04 4.01
N SER A 437 -44.82 -9.87 3.73
CA SER A 437 -45.90 -9.49 2.80
C SER A 437 -45.97 -7.94 2.69
N ALA A 438 -46.81 -7.43 1.79
CA ALA A 438 -47.38 -6.06 1.75
C ALA A 438 -46.49 -4.86 1.34
N GLN A 439 -46.57 -4.51 0.03
CA GLN A 439 -46.60 -3.11 -0.44
C GLN A 439 -48.02 -2.51 -0.26
N PRO A 440 -48.23 -1.20 -0.55
CA PRO A 440 -48.53 -0.74 -1.92
C PRO A 440 -47.63 0.43 -2.36
N ALA A 441 -47.21 0.60 -3.63
CA ALA A 441 -47.99 0.94 -4.84
C ALA A 441 -48.77 2.27 -4.69
N VAL A 442 -48.75 3.24 -5.62
CA VAL A 442 -48.93 3.10 -7.08
C VAL A 442 -48.12 4.14 -7.90
N HIS A 443 -47.91 3.86 -9.20
CA HIS A 443 -47.28 4.74 -10.21
C HIS A 443 -48.24 5.83 -10.76
N ILE A 444 -47.74 6.81 -11.53
CA ILE A 444 -48.03 6.98 -12.98
C ILE A 444 -47.20 8.11 -13.65
N SER A 445 -46.50 7.69 -14.70
CA SER A 445 -46.11 8.33 -15.98
C SER A 445 -46.31 9.83 -16.30
N SER A 446 -45.24 10.40 -16.89
CA SER A 446 -45.18 11.27 -18.11
C SER A 446 -45.92 12.62 -18.19
N GLN A 447 -45.15 13.72 -18.36
CA GLN A 447 -45.20 14.61 -19.54
C GLN A 447 -44.11 15.71 -19.52
N ALA A 448 -43.65 16.12 -20.69
CA ALA A 448 -43.07 17.45 -20.98
C ALA A 448 -44.04 18.12 -21.99
N PRO A 449 -44.19 19.47 -22.04
CA PRO A 449 -43.17 20.33 -22.67
C PRO A 449 -43.08 21.80 -22.18
N GLY A 450 -42.09 22.57 -22.68
CA GLY A 450 -42.35 23.93 -23.19
C GLY A 450 -41.88 25.17 -22.40
N THR A 451 -40.73 25.72 -22.83
CA THR A 451 -40.48 27.16 -23.14
C THR A 451 -40.66 28.32 -22.11
N SER A 452 -39.50 28.92 -21.78
CA SER A 452 -39.17 30.36 -21.94
C SER A 452 -39.73 31.47 -21.02
N THR A 453 -38.83 32.14 -20.28
CA THR A 453 -38.47 33.59 -20.43
C THR A 453 -38.06 34.27 -19.10
N ASN A 454 -36.80 34.74 -19.05
CA ASN A 454 -36.22 35.86 -18.26
C ASN A 454 -36.86 36.32 -16.93
N GLN A 455 -36.05 36.41 -15.87
CA GLN A 455 -35.39 37.67 -15.48
C GLN A 455 -34.31 37.52 -14.39
N HIS A 456 -33.30 38.39 -14.48
CA HIS A 456 -32.24 38.74 -13.51
C HIS A 456 -32.40 38.31 -12.04
N MET A 457 -31.35 37.69 -11.50
CA MET A 457 -30.57 38.28 -10.38
C MET A 457 -29.11 37.79 -10.44
N PHE A 458 -28.17 38.63 -9.99
CA PHE A 458 -26.76 38.25 -9.80
C PHE A 458 -26.63 37.42 -8.52
N ASP A 459 -25.92 36.28 -8.57
CA ASP A 459 -25.08 35.88 -7.44
C ASP A 459 -23.91 34.95 -7.81
N ARG A 460 -22.98 34.80 -6.87
CA ARG A 460 -21.57 34.40 -7.06
C ARG A 460 -21.33 32.86 -6.96
N PRO A 461 -20.28 32.27 -7.57
CA PRO A 461 -20.20 30.82 -7.75
C PRO A 461 -19.34 30.07 -6.71
N TYR A 462 -19.75 28.84 -6.39
CA TYR A 462 -18.92 27.70 -5.94
C TYR A 462 -19.62 26.41 -6.43
N SER A 463 -19.20 25.82 -7.55
CA SER A 463 -18.14 24.80 -7.65
C SER A 463 -18.49 23.49 -6.92
N GLU A 464 -19.13 22.60 -7.67
CA GLU A 464 -19.58 21.27 -7.27
C GLU A 464 -18.40 20.28 -7.16
N PHE A 465 -18.50 19.31 -6.23
CA PHE A 465 -17.67 18.10 -6.24
C PHE A 465 -18.57 16.87 -6.37
N ALA A 466 -18.54 16.23 -7.55
CA ALA A 466 -19.25 14.98 -7.82
C ALA A 466 -18.24 13.82 -7.87
N THR A 467 -18.43 12.83 -6.99
CA THR A 467 -17.64 11.59 -6.92
C THR A 467 -17.92 10.65 -8.09
N VAL A 468 -16.87 10.09 -8.69
CA VAL A 468 -16.93 8.92 -9.59
C VAL A 468 -15.83 7.92 -9.19
N PRO A 469 -16.13 6.63 -8.99
CA PRO A 469 -15.13 5.62 -8.64
C PRO A 469 -14.40 5.08 -9.88
N LEU A 470 -13.09 4.86 -9.75
CA LEU A 470 -12.28 4.17 -10.75
C LEU A 470 -11.93 2.76 -10.24
N THR A 471 -12.37 1.72 -10.94
CA THR A 471 -11.86 0.36 -10.75
C THR A 471 -10.75 0.08 -11.77
N SER A 472 -9.65 -0.50 -11.28
CA SER A 472 -8.44 -0.72 -12.07
C SER A 472 -8.52 -1.98 -12.93
N SER A 473 -8.00 -1.93 -14.16
CA SER A 473 -7.79 -3.12 -15.00
C SER A 473 -6.33 -3.57 -14.92
N THR A 474 -6.11 -4.77 -14.38
CA THR A 474 -4.78 -5.36 -14.18
C THR A 474 -4.33 -6.10 -15.43
N TYR A 475 -3.27 -5.63 -16.10
CA TYR A 475 -2.61 -6.41 -17.16
C TYR A 475 -1.58 -7.36 -16.56
N ALA A 476 -1.88 -8.66 -16.60
CA ALA A 476 -0.96 -9.71 -16.19
C ALA A 476 0.00 -10.09 -17.33
N SER A 477 1.28 -10.26 -17.02
CA SER A 477 2.31 -10.70 -17.95
C SER A 477 2.24 -12.22 -18.17
N THR A 478 2.21 -12.66 -19.43
CA THR A 478 2.30 -14.09 -19.80
C THR A 478 3.59 -14.37 -20.58
N GLN A 479 4.49 -15.12 -19.96
CA GLN A 479 5.60 -15.78 -20.65
C GLN A 479 5.06 -16.87 -21.57
N ALA A 480 5.54 -16.93 -22.83
CA ALA A 480 5.22 -18.03 -23.75
C ALA A 480 6.34 -19.09 -23.71
N ALA A 481 6.00 -20.31 -23.29
CA ALA A 481 6.89 -21.45 -23.29
C ALA A 481 6.77 -22.29 -24.59
N LEU A 482 7.84 -23.04 -24.90
CA LEU A 482 7.99 -23.86 -26.11
C LEU A 482 7.31 -25.24 -26.00
N SER A 483 6.79 -25.76 -27.12
CA SER A 483 6.41 -27.17 -27.48
C SER A 483 5.00 -27.24 -28.12
N ARG A 484 4.65 -28.08 -29.10
CA ARG A 484 5.33 -29.03 -30.02
C ARG A 484 4.32 -29.31 -31.18
N PRO A 485 4.72 -29.62 -32.44
CA PRO A 485 3.77 -29.83 -33.55
C PRO A 485 3.07 -31.21 -33.52
N PRO A 486 1.93 -31.37 -34.22
CA PRO A 486 1.20 -32.65 -34.32
C PRO A 486 1.88 -33.65 -35.26
N LEU A 487 1.57 -34.93 -35.06
CA LEU A 487 1.94 -36.03 -35.95
C LEU A 487 0.96 -36.18 -37.13
N ARG A 488 1.42 -36.89 -38.17
CA ARG A 488 0.80 -37.15 -39.48
C ARG A 488 -0.71 -37.35 -39.47
#